data_AF-A0A3B9PID7-F1
#
_entry.id   AF-A0A3B9PID7-F1
#
_cell.length_a   1.000
_cell.length_b   1.000
_cell.length_c   1.000
_cell.angle_alpha   90.00
_cell.angle_beta   90.00
_cell.angle_gamma   90.00
#
_symmetry.space_group_name_H-M   'P 1'
#
loop_
_entity.id
_entity.type
_entity.pdbx_description
1 polymer ?
#
loop_
_entity_poly.entity_id
_entity_poly.type
_entity_poly.pdbx_seq_one_letter_code
_entity_poly.pdbx_strand_id
1 'polypeptide(L)' 'AGEFDTDEPLLKMLQRFVEERVQLKLPLESFRPENLKPHCFMNFRVIDEHGRVMGQSRNLM' A
#
# COMPACT_ATOMS: atom_id res chain seq x y z
N ALA A 1 6.83 -11.62 -8.07
CA ALA A 1 5.79 -10.59 -7.81
C ALA A 1 5.79 -9.67 -9.01
N GLY A 2 4.62 -9.32 -9.56
CA GLY A 2 4.55 -8.51 -10.78
C GLY A 2 5.23 -7.15 -10.61
N GLU A 3 5.68 -6.56 -11.72
CA GLU A 3 6.14 -5.17 -11.74
C GLU A 3 4.98 -4.28 -11.31
N PHE A 4 5.17 -3.51 -10.23
CA PHE A 4 4.18 -2.55 -9.75
C PHE A 4 4.56 -1.18 -10.30
N ASP A 5 3.62 -0.55 -11.00
CA ASP A 5 3.72 0.87 -11.34
C ASP A 5 3.72 1.71 -10.06
N THR A 6 4.82 2.40 -9.80
CA THR A 6 4.99 3.23 -8.60
C THR A 6 4.31 4.59 -8.69
N ASP A 7 3.85 4.98 -9.87
CA ASP A 7 3.10 6.21 -10.09
C ASP A 7 1.59 6.04 -9.80
N GLU A 8 1.14 4.79 -9.61
CA GLU A 8 -0.24 4.47 -9.27
C GLU A 8 -0.54 4.70 -7.77
N PRO A 9 -1.67 5.35 -7.42
CA PRO A 9 -2.09 5.48 -6.03
C PRO A 9 -2.20 4.13 -5.31
N LEU A 10 -1.64 4.03 -4.11
CA LEU A 10 -1.58 2.79 -3.31
C LEU A 10 -2.90 2.02 -3.23
N LEU A 11 -4.03 2.72 -3.05
CA LEU A 11 -5.35 2.07 -2.97
C LEU A 11 -5.76 1.39 -4.28
N LYS A 12 -5.43 1.96 -5.44
CA LYS A 12 -5.72 1.33 -6.74
C LYS A 12 -4.81 0.13 -6.99
N MET A 13 -3.54 0.24 -6.62
CA MET A 13 -2.61 -0.88 -6.71
C MET A 13 -3.04 -2.05 -5.80
N LEU A 14 -3.50 -1.77 -4.58
CA LEU A 14 -4.07 -2.77 -3.68
C LEU A 14 -5.38 -3.37 -4.20
N GLN A 15 -6.27 -2.55 -4.77
CA GLN A 15 -7.50 -3.02 -5.43
C GLN A 15 -7.14 -4.03 -6.53
N ARG A 16 -6.32 -3.64 -7.50
CA ARG A 16 -5.89 -4.53 -8.60
C ARG A 16 -5.26 -5.82 -8.06
N PHE A 17 -4.35 -5.70 -7.09
CA PHE A 17 -3.68 -6.86 -6.48
C PHE A 17 -4.67 -7.88 -5.90
N VAL A 18 -5.74 -7.41 -5.26
CA VAL A 18 -6.80 -8.27 -4.71
C VAL A 18 -7.65 -8.84 -5.83
N GLU A 19 -8.14 -8.01 -6.76
CA GLU A 19 -8.98 -8.44 -7.89
C GLU A 19 -8.33 -9.55 -8.71
N GLU A 20 -7.02 -9.45 -8.98
CA GLU A 20 -6.25 -10.47 -9.71
C GLU A 20 -6.22 -11.82 -8.99
N ARG A 21 -6.21 -11.82 -7.65
CA ARG A 21 -6.11 -13.05 -6.83
C ARG A 21 -7.44 -13.71 -6.59
N VAL A 22 -8.49 -12.90 -6.36
CA VAL A 22 -9.81 -13.42 -6.03
C VAL A 22 -10.73 -13.52 -7.26
N GLN A 23 -10.31 -12.99 -8.41
CA GLN A 23 -11.09 -12.95 -9.66
C GLN A 23 -12.46 -12.27 -9.51
N LEU A 24 -12.54 -11.28 -8.62
CA LEU A 24 -13.76 -10.52 -8.33
C LEU A 24 -13.45 -9.03 -8.37
N LYS A 25 -14.42 -8.24 -8.85
CA LYS A 25 -14.36 -6.78 -8.78
C LYS A 25 -14.61 -6.28 -7.37
N LEU A 26 -13.81 -5.31 -6.93
CA LEU A 26 -13.87 -4.77 -5.58
C LEU A 26 -14.05 -3.25 -5.63
N PRO A 27 -15.12 -2.67 -5.08
CA PRO A 27 -15.24 -1.22 -4.94
C PRO A 27 -14.09 -0.65 -4.09
N LEU A 28 -13.57 0.53 -4.45
CA LEU A 28 -12.45 1.15 -3.72
C LEU A 28 -12.83 1.47 -2.27
N GLU A 29 -14.12 1.75 -2.03
CA GLU A 29 -14.75 2.00 -0.74
C GLU A 29 -14.74 0.77 0.19
N SER A 30 -14.42 -0.41 -0.36
CA SER A 30 -14.24 -1.63 0.43
C SER A 30 -12.97 -1.60 1.25
N PHE A 31 -11.98 -0.79 0.86
CA PHE A 31 -10.81 -0.51 1.67
C PHE A 31 -11.19 0.52 2.72
N ARG A 32 -11.32 0.05 3.96
CA ARG A 32 -11.61 0.86 5.15
C ARG A 32 -10.35 0.95 6.02
N PRO A 33 -9.49 1.97 5.83
CA PRO A 33 -8.28 2.15 6.64
C PRO A 33 -8.58 2.11 8.15
N GLU A 34 -9.73 2.64 8.56
CA GLU A 34 -10.21 2.62 9.95
C GLU A 34 -10.33 1.21 10.54
N ASN A 35 -10.47 0.17 9.71
CA ASN A 35 -10.49 -1.23 10.13
C ASN A 35 -9.09 -1.85 10.24
N LEU A 36 -8.05 -1.17 9.74
CA LEU A 36 -6.69 -1.67 9.83
C LEU A 36 -6.23 -1.59 11.29
N LYS A 37 -5.48 -2.61 11.71
CA LYS A 37 -4.83 -2.56 13.03
C LYS A 37 -3.86 -1.37 13.04
N PRO A 38 -3.68 -0.68 14.18
CA PRO A 38 -2.78 0.46 14.27
C PRO A 38 -1.40 0.20 13.66
N HIS A 39 -0.85 -1.02 13.80
CA HIS A 39 0.45 -1.41 13.22
C HIS A 39 0.54 -1.50 11.71
N CYS A 40 -0.58 -1.49 10.99
CA CYS A 40 -0.57 -1.37 9.53
C CYS A 40 -0.22 0.05 9.07
N PHE A 41 -0.41 1.07 9.93
CA PHE A 41 -0.01 2.46 9.65
C PHE A 41 1.44 2.76 10.02
N MET A 42 2.17 1.75 10.47
CA MET A 42 3.42 1.93 11.18
C MET A 42 4.63 1.61 10.31
N ASN A 43 4.57 1.69 8.98
CA ASN A 43 5.74 1.46 8.13
C ASN A 43 5.92 2.64 7.17
N PHE A 44 6.75 3.59 7.58
CA PHE A 44 7.16 4.69 6.72
C PHE A 44 8.51 4.37 6.10
N ARG A 45 8.61 4.48 4.78
CA ARG A 45 9.87 4.40 4.03
C ARG A 45 10.03 5.69 3.25
N VAL A 46 11.05 6.46 3.58
CA VAL A 46 11.42 7.69 2.86
C VAL A 46 12.46 7.32 1.81
N ILE A 47 12.20 7.72 0.57
CA ILE A 47 13.10 7.53 -0.57
C ILE A 47 13.51 8.88 -1.16
N ASP A 48 14.72 8.96 -1.71
CA ASP A 48 15.16 10.11 -2.50
C ASP A 48 14.58 10.04 -3.92
N GLU A 49 14.86 11.08 -4.72
CA GLU A 49 14.45 11.18 -6.14
C GLU A 49 15.03 10.07 -7.04
N HIS A 50 16.02 9.33 -6.56
CA HIS A 50 16.64 8.20 -7.25
C HIS A 50 16.19 6.84 -6.68
N GLY A 51 15.18 6.83 -5.81
CA GLY A 51 14.61 5.61 -5.21
C GLY A 51 15.45 4.98 -4.09
N ARG A 52 16.52 5.64 -3.64
CA ARG A 52 17.35 5.13 -2.53
C ARG A 52 16.64 5.38 -1.20
N VAL A 53 16.78 4.45 -0.27
CA VAL A 53 16.17 4.57 1.06
C VAL A 53 16.95 5.56 1.91
N MET A 54 16.34 6.71 2.22
CA MET A 54 16.92 7.70 3.12
C MET A 54 16.58 7.42 4.58
N GLY A 55 15.45 6.77 4.84
CA GLY A 55 15.03 6.45 6.20
C GLY A 55 13.85 5.50 6.25
N GLN A 56 13.74 4.80 7.37
CA GLN A 56 12.58 3.96 7.68
C GLN A 56 12.18 4.21 9.13
N SER A 57 10.88 4.32 9.37
CA SER A 57 10.34 4.51 10.71
C SER A 57 9.15 3.59 10.94
N ARG A 58 9.04 3.16 12.19
CA ARG A 58 7.91 2.40 12.70
C ARG A 58 7.31 3.15 13.87
N ASN A 59 6.12 3.72 13.69
CA ASN A 59 5.33 4.15 14.83
C ASN A 59 4.96 2.87 15.63
N LEU A 60 4.88 2.88 16.95
CA LEU A 60 4.52 1.68 17.73
C LEU A 60 3.59 2.00 18.90
N MET A 61 2.99 3.20 18.89
CA MET A 61 2.08 3.63 19.95
C MET A 61 0.87 2.71 20.09
#